data_AF-A0A329Y613-F1
#
_entry.id   AF-A0A329Y613-F1
#
_cell.length_a   1.000
_cell.length_b   1.000
_cell.length_c   1.000
_cell.angle_alpha   90.00
_cell.angle_beta   90.00
_cell.angle_gamma   90.00
#
_symmetry.space_group_name_H-M   'P 1'
#
loop_
_entity.id
_entity.type
_entity.pdbx_description
1 polymer ?
#
loop_
_entity_poly.entity_id
_entity_poly.type
_entity_poly.pdbx_seq_one_letter_code
_entity_poly.pdbx_strand_id
1 'polypeptide(L)'
;MSLDRDLRPILLKWAGKFVESEAAADRVVRRTINVICDNPELLDGPHMNEALFALLRRYAFDENDLKTSRESDSTKSAVSDMNNKEVQVEK
;
A
#
# COMPACT_ATOMS: atom_id res chain seq x y z
N MET A 1 -23.85 27.51 1.24
CA MET A 1 -22.66 26.73 1.61
C MET A 1 -22.51 25.63 0.57
N SER A 2 -21.70 25.82 -0.47
CA SER A 2 -21.40 24.72 -1.40
C SER A 2 -20.57 23.70 -0.61
N LEU A 3 -21.07 22.47 -0.53
CA LEU A 3 -20.31 21.35 -0.01
C LEU A 3 -19.28 20.97 -1.06
N ASP A 4 -18.21 21.77 -1.16
CA ASP A 4 -17.02 21.35 -1.89
C ASP A 4 -16.28 20.35 -0.99
N ARG A 5 -16.86 19.14 -0.91
CA ARG A 5 -16.24 18.01 -0.24
C ARG A 5 -15.30 17.40 -1.24
N ASP A 6 -14.08 17.91 -1.29
CA ASP A 6 -13.02 17.28 -2.04
C ASP A 6 -12.94 15.80 -1.64
N LEU A 7 -13.17 14.91 -2.61
CA LEU A 7 -13.19 13.47 -2.41
C LEU A 7 -11.82 12.98 -1.92
N ARG A 8 -10.74 13.59 -2.43
CA ARG A 8 -9.37 13.17 -2.17
C ARG A 8 -8.95 13.32 -0.69
N PRO A 9 -9.14 14.46 -0.01
CA PRO A 9 -8.94 14.57 1.44
C PRO A 9 -9.74 13.56 2.27
N ILE A 10 -10.98 13.26 1.86
CA ILE A 10 -11.80 12.25 2.54
C ILE A 10 -11.16 10.87 2.40
N LEU A 11 -10.81 10.47 1.17
CA LEU A 11 -10.17 9.18 0.91
C LEU A 11 -8.81 9.06 1.62
N LEU A 12 -8.02 10.13 1.68
CA LEU A 12 -6.75 10.15 2.43
C LEU A 12 -6.97 9.89 3.92
N LYS A 13 -7.95 10.55 4.53
CA LYS A 13 -8.31 10.33 5.94
C LYS A 13 -8.73 8.90 6.22
N TRP A 14 -9.43 8.26 5.29
CA TRP A 14 -9.82 6.85 5.43
C TRP A 14 -8.65 5.90 5.18
N ALA A 15 -7.86 6.12 4.14
CA ALA A 15 -6.69 5.30 3.80
C ALA A 15 -5.66 5.29 4.94
N GLY A 16 -5.43 6.44 5.59
CA GLY A 16 -4.52 6.55 6.74
C GLY A 16 -4.90 5.72 7.96
N LYS A 17 -6.12 5.16 8.01
CA LYS A 17 -6.50 4.18 9.06
C LYS A 17 -6.03 2.76 8.75
N PHE A 18 -5.65 2.48 7.51
CA PHE A 18 -5.29 1.14 7.04
C PHE A 18 -3.81 0.99 6.72
N VAL A 19 -3.08 2.08 6.55
CA VAL A 19 -1.65 2.06 6.16
C VAL A 19 -0.82 2.93 7.11
N GLU A 20 0.43 2.54 7.29
CA GLU A 20 1.31 3.12 8.32
C GLU A 20 1.92 4.48 7.96
N SER A 21 1.89 4.86 6.68
CA SER A 21 2.59 6.06 6.19
C SER A 21 1.71 6.88 5.27
N GLU A 22 1.83 8.20 5.35
CA GLU A 22 1.12 9.13 4.46
C GLU A 22 1.42 8.85 2.98
N ALA A 23 2.66 8.51 2.64
CA ALA A 23 3.04 8.15 1.27
C ALA A 23 2.31 6.89 0.76
N ALA A 24 2.06 5.91 1.64
CA ALA A 24 1.26 4.73 1.30
C ALA A 24 -0.21 5.09 1.13
N ALA A 25 -0.75 5.94 2.01
CA ALA A 25 -2.13 6.41 1.92
C ALA A 25 -2.35 7.14 0.59
N ASP A 26 -1.40 7.99 0.20
CA ASP A 26 -1.44 8.72 -1.06
C ASP A 26 -1.41 7.81 -2.29
N ARG A 27 -0.57 6.76 -2.29
CA ARG A 27 -0.56 5.74 -3.36
C ARG A 27 -1.90 5.00 -3.47
N VAL A 28 -2.45 4.56 -2.34
CA VAL A 28 -3.75 3.86 -2.27
C VAL A 28 -4.87 4.75 -2.82
N VAL A 29 -4.90 6.03 -2.41
CA VAL A 29 -5.92 6.99 -2.88
C VAL A 29 -5.78 7.27 -4.37
N ARG A 30 -4.56 7.52 -4.88
CA ARG A 30 -4.34 7.71 -6.32
C ARG A 30 -4.80 6.49 -7.12
N ARG A 31 -4.44 5.29 -6.69
CA ARG A 31 -4.85 4.05 -7.36
C ARG A 31 -6.37 3.89 -7.37
N THR A 32 -7.03 4.20 -6.26
CA THR A 32 -8.50 4.15 -6.15
C THR A 32 -9.18 5.11 -7.12
N ILE A 33 -8.71 6.37 -7.17
CA ILE A 33 -9.25 7.39 -8.07
C ILE A 33 -9.06 6.97 -9.53
N ASN A 34 -7.85 6.55 -9.91
CA ASN A 34 -7.55 6.14 -11.29
C ASN A 34 -8.49 5.01 -11.75
N VAL A 35 -8.70 3.98 -10.92
CA VAL A 35 -9.56 2.84 -11.26
C VAL A 35 -11.01 3.25 -11.47
N ILE A 36 -11.51 4.18 -10.67
CA ILE A 36 -12.88 4.71 -10.80
C ILE A 36 -13.01 5.62 -12.01
N CYS A 37 -11.98 6.41 -12.32
CA CYS A 37 -11.96 7.21 -13.55
C CYS A 37 -11.95 6.32 -14.80
N ASP A 38 -11.25 5.18 -14.75
CA ASP A 38 -11.20 4.21 -15.84
C ASP A 38 -12.49 3.37 -15.97
N ASN A 39 -13.18 3.12 -14.84
CA ASN A 39 -14.35 2.24 -14.75
C ASN A 39 -15.45 2.93 -13.91
N PRO A 40 -16.12 3.97 -14.45
CA PRO A 40 -17.10 4.75 -13.70
C PRO A 40 -18.32 3.94 -13.25
N GLU A 41 -18.64 2.83 -13.92
CA GLU A 41 -19.72 1.91 -13.58
C GLU A 41 -19.54 1.24 -12.21
N LEU A 42 -18.32 1.22 -11.65
CA LEU A 42 -18.08 0.78 -10.26
C LEU A 42 -18.81 1.64 -9.24
N LEU A 43 -19.18 2.86 -9.64
CA LEU A 43 -19.94 3.81 -8.85
C LEU A 43 -21.41 3.94 -9.30
N ASP A 44 -21.85 3.17 -10.29
CA ASP A 44 -23.19 3.23 -10.84
C ASP A 44 -24.15 2.30 -10.08
N GLY A 45 -24.55 2.73 -8.88
CA GLY A 45 -25.50 1.98 -8.06
C GLY A 45 -25.83 2.60 -6.70
N PRO A 46 -26.83 2.04 -5.99
CA PRO A 46 -27.29 2.58 -4.71
C PRO A 46 -26.24 2.52 -3.59
N HIS A 47 -25.20 1.71 -3.76
CA HIS A 47 -24.14 1.47 -2.78
C HIS A 47 -22.79 2.06 -3.19
N MET A 48 -22.80 3.16 -3.96
CA MET A 48 -21.58 3.82 -4.49
C MET A 48 -20.50 4.07 -3.43
N ASN A 49 -20.89 4.57 -2.26
CA ASN A 49 -19.95 4.84 -1.15
C ASN A 49 -19.32 3.55 -0.59
N GLU A 50 -20.10 2.46 -0.53
CA GLU A 50 -19.62 1.16 -0.04
C GLU A 50 -18.67 0.53 -1.05
N ALA A 51 -18.99 0.59 -2.35
CA ALA A 51 -18.12 0.11 -3.42
C ALA A 51 -16.79 0.86 -3.43
N LEU A 52 -16.83 2.19 -3.35
CA LEU A 52 -15.66 3.05 -3.22
C LEU A 52 -14.81 2.68 -1.99
N PHE A 53 -15.45 2.48 -0.84
CA PHE A 53 -14.76 2.15 0.39
C PHE A 53 -14.15 0.74 0.38
N ALA A 54 -14.86 -0.24 -0.18
CA ALA A 54 -14.36 -1.60 -0.37
C ALA A 54 -13.13 -1.60 -1.29
N LEU A 55 -13.17 -0.83 -2.37
CA LEU A 55 -12.04 -0.67 -3.29
C LEU A 55 -10.81 -0.04 -2.60
N LEU A 56 -11.03 1.05 -1.85
CA LEU A 56 -9.98 1.71 -1.08
C LEU A 56 -9.33 0.76 -0.07
N ARG A 57 -10.16 0.01 0.67
CA ARG A 57 -9.70 -0.96 1.67
C ARG A 57 -8.90 -2.09 1.03
N ARG A 58 -9.34 -2.62 -0.12
CA ARG A 58 -8.61 -3.67 -0.85
C ARG A 58 -7.20 -3.21 -1.21
N TYR A 59 -7.06 -2.02 -1.79
CA TYR A 59 -5.73 -1.50 -2.17
C TYR A 59 -4.85 -1.15 -0.97
N ALA A 60 -5.43 -0.78 0.17
CA ALA A 60 -4.66 -0.60 1.38
C ALA A 60 -4.06 -1.93 1.89
N PHE A 61 -4.81 -3.03 1.80
CA PHE A 61 -4.28 -4.35 2.14
C PHE A 61 -3.19 -4.80 1.16
N ASP A 62 -3.43 -4.66 -0.15
CA ASP A 62 -2.43 -4.99 -1.17
C ASP A 62 -1.12 -4.19 -0.95
N GLU A 63 -1.22 -2.91 -0.61
CA GLU A 63 -0.06 -2.05 -0.31
C GLU A 63 0.72 -2.53 0.93
N ASN A 64 0.03 -3.00 1.97
CA ASN A 64 0.67 -3.53 3.17
C ASN A 64 1.33 -4.90 2.91
N ASP A 65 0.68 -5.78 2.14
CA ASP A 65 1.25 -7.09 1.78
C ASP A 65 2.51 -6.95 0.91
N LEU A 66 2.54 -5.97 0.01
CA LEU A 66 3.75 -5.65 -0.76
C LEU A 66 4.91 -5.18 0.13
N LYS A 67 4.62 -4.53 1.27
CA LYS A 67 5.66 -4.15 2.25
C LYS A 67 6.20 -5.37 3.00
N THR A 68 5.33 -6.23 3.52
CA THR A 68 5.75 -7.43 4.27
C THR A 68 6.58 -8.39 3.41
N SER A 69 6.29 -8.46 2.10
CA SER A 69 7.10 -9.21 1.15
C SER A 69 8.51 -8.62 0.93
N ARG A 70 8.69 -7.29 1.03
CA ARG A 70 10.01 -6.64 0.86
C ARG A 70 10.86 -6.70 2.12
N GLU A 71 10.23 -6.72 3.29
CA GLU A 71 10.93 -6.89 4.58
C GLU A 71 11.44 -8.32 4.78
N SER A 72 10.71 -9.32 4.28
CA SER A 72 11.12 -10.74 4.34
C SER A 72 12.27 -11.08 3.39
N ASP A 73 12.40 -10.43 2.23
CA ASP A 73 13.55 -10.63 1.33
C ASP A 73 14.82 -9.92 1.81
N SER A 74 14.70 -8.79 2.50
CA SER A 74 15.87 -8.01 2.96
C SER A 74 16.61 -8.63 4.16
N THR A 75 15.98 -9.53 4.91
CA THR A 75 16.64 -10.30 6.00
C THR A 75 17.37 -11.55 5.52
N LYS A 76 17.10 -12.03 4.29
CA LYS A 76 17.74 -13.24 3.75
C LYS A 76 19.08 -12.97 3.05
N SER A 77 19.36 -11.72 2.67
CA SER A 77 20.60 -11.37 1.97
C SER A 77 21.76 -10.96 2.89
N ALA A 78 21.50 -10.65 4.17
CA ALA A 78 22.52 -10.11 5.08
C ALA A 78 23.32 -11.17 5.86
N VAL A 79 23.01 -12.47 5.70
CA VAL A 79 23.61 -13.54 6.53
C VAL A 79 24.71 -14.35 5.80
N SER A 80 25.02 -14.02 4.54
CA SER A 80 25.90 -14.85 3.71
C SER A 80 27.39 -14.44 3.70
N ASP A 81 27.76 -13.27 4.22
CA ASP A 81 29.11 -12.69 3.99
C ASP A 81 30.07 -12.70 5.20
N MET A 82 29.79 -13.49 6.26
CA MET A 82 30.70 -13.58 7.42
C MET A 82 31.06 -15.01 7.79
N ASN A 83 31.63 -15.78 6.86
CA ASN A 83 32.39 -16.97 7.28
C ASN A 83 33.48 -17.39 6.28
N ASN A 84 34.58 -16.63 6.21
CA ASN A 84 35.88 -17.22 5.84
C ASN A 84 37.05 -16.39 6.38
N LYS A 85 37.47 -16.67 7.62
CA LYS A 85 38.83 -16.33 8.08
C LYS A 85 39.53 -17.57 8.61
N GLU A 86 40.61 -17.88 7.89
CA GLU A 86 41.91 -18.42 8.34
C GLU A 86 41.95 -19.72 9.15
N VAL A 87 42.59 -20.73 8.56
CA VAL A 87 43.47 -21.63 9.31
C VAL A 87 44.78 -21.80 8.51
N GLN A 88 45.84 -21.14 9.00
CA GLN A 88 47.23 -21.54 8.73
C GLN A 88 47.48 -22.90 9.40
N VAL A 89 48.07 -23.87 8.69
CA VAL A 89 48.97 -24.86 9.32
C VAL A 89 50.16 -25.14 8.40
N GLU A 90 51.30 -24.87 9.00
CA GLU A 90 52.71 -25.12 8.70
C GLU A 90 53.04 -26.53 8.17
N LYS A 91 53.99 -26.61 7.22
CA LYS A 91 55.20 -27.45 7.32
C LYS A 91 56.24 -27.11 6.25
#